data_AF-A0A1A2ZRS6-F1
#
_entry.id   AF-A0A1A2ZRS6-F1
#
_cell.length_a   1.000
_cell.length_b   1.000
_cell.length_c   1.000
_cell.angle_alpha   90.00
_cell.angle_beta   90.00
_cell.angle_gamma   90.00
#
_symmetry.space_group_name_H-M   'P 1'
#
loop_
_entity.id
_entity.type
_entity.pdbx_description
1 polymer ?
#
loop_
_entity_poly.entity_id
_entity_poly.type
_entity_poly.pdbx_seq_one_letter_code
_entity_poly.pdbx_strand_id
1 'polypeptide(L)'
;MRTAAEQKANRKLGYLRLAMVSSVTAVLIALGMGAAYISTPSAGQLCSDRNASTRDAAGRTMWCNPSTSSGGAAVWQYAAGS
;
A
#
# COMPACT_ATOMS: atom_id res chain seq x y z
N MET A 1 -27.68 38.12 20.35
CA MET A 1 -27.74 36.70 20.73
C MET A 1 -27.97 35.89 19.46
N ARG A 2 -27.06 34.98 19.08
CA ARG A 2 -27.28 34.08 17.93
C ARG A 2 -28.34 33.07 18.30
N THR A 3 -29.32 32.86 17.42
CA THR A 3 -30.43 31.94 17.69
C THR A 3 -29.96 30.49 17.59
N ALA A 4 -30.60 29.58 18.33
CA ALA A 4 -30.25 28.15 18.33
C ALA A 4 -30.25 27.52 16.92
N ALA A 5 -31.02 28.09 15.99
CA ALA A 5 -31.06 27.68 14.58
C ALA A 5 -29.75 27.96 13.83
N GLU A 6 -29.11 29.12 14.06
CA GLU A 6 -27.85 29.50 13.42
C GLU A 6 -26.67 28.63 13.86
N GLN A 7 -26.63 28.23 15.15
CA GLN A 7 -25.62 27.28 15.62
C GLN A 7 -25.79 25.89 14.98
N LYS A 8 -27.04 25.44 14.79
CA LYS A 8 -27.32 24.15 14.15
C LYS A 8 -26.87 24.13 12.69
N ALA A 9 -27.08 25.22 11.96
CA ALA A 9 -26.65 25.38 10.57
C ALA A 9 -25.12 25.38 10.42
N ASN A 10 -24.41 26.15 11.27
CA ASN A 10 -22.94 26.15 11.29
C ASN A 10 -22.35 24.79 11.65
N ARG A 11 -22.97 24.07 12.58
CA ARG A 11 -22.56 22.72 12.97
C ARG A 11 -22.75 21.72 11.81
N LYS A 12 -23.87 21.81 11.07
CA LYS A 12 -24.08 21.01 9.86
C LYS A 12 -23.04 21.30 8.78
N LEU A 13 -22.72 22.57 8.55
CA LEU A 13 -21.71 22.96 7.56
C LEU A 13 -20.31 22.46 7.96
N GLY A 14 -19.98 22.52 9.26
CA GLY A 14 -18.76 21.94 9.82
C GLY A 14 -18.67 20.44 9.60
N TYR A 15 -19.74 19.68 9.91
CA TYR A 15 -19.80 18.24 9.64
C TYR A 15 -19.68 17.91 8.16
N LEU A 16 -20.29 18.71 7.28
CA LEU A 16 -20.23 18.48 5.83
C LEU A 16 -18.80 18.66 5.30
N ARG A 17 -18.08 19.69 5.77
CA ARG A 17 -16.66 19.87 5.46
C ARG A 17 -15.81 18.71 6.00
N LEU A 18 -16.05 18.29 7.23
CA LEU A 18 -15.33 17.18 7.85
C LEU A 18 -15.56 15.86 7.11
N ALA A 19 -16.80 15.59 6.69
CA ALA A 19 -17.15 14.44 5.88
C ALA A 19 -16.43 14.45 4.52
N MET A 20 -16.34 15.62 3.88
CA MET A 20 -15.64 15.77 2.61
C MET A 20 -14.13 15.55 2.74
N VAL A 21 -13.50 16.12 3.77
CA VAL A 21 -12.06 15.87 4.02
C VAL A 21 -11.83 14.41 4.36
N SER A 22 -12.69 13.81 5.18
CA SER A 22 -12.59 12.40 5.57
C SER A 22 -12.72 11.47 4.38
N SER A 23 -13.68 11.72 3.47
CA SER A 23 -13.86 10.88 2.29
C SER A 23 -12.67 10.98 1.33
N VAL A 24 -12.16 12.19 1.06
CA VAL A 24 -10.98 12.39 0.22
C VAL A 24 -9.76 11.68 0.81
N THR A 25 -9.56 11.81 2.12
CA THR A 25 -8.45 11.14 2.82
C THR A 25 -8.55 9.62 2.70
N ALA A 26 -9.74 9.04 2.89
CA ALA A 26 -9.95 7.60 2.75
C ALA A 26 -9.64 7.11 1.32
N VAL A 27 -10.05 7.86 0.30
CA VAL A 27 -9.76 7.53 -1.10
C VAL A 27 -8.25 7.57 -1.39
N LEU A 28 -7.55 8.60 -0.91
CA LEU A 28 -6.10 8.72 -1.07
C LEU A 28 -5.34 7.56 -0.40
N ILE A 29 -5.76 7.15 0.81
CA ILE A 29 -5.18 6.01 1.51
C ILE A 29 -5.42 4.72 0.72
N ALA A 30 -6.65 4.49 0.24
CA ALA A 30 -6.98 3.31 -0.55
C ALA A 30 -6.17 3.22 -1.86
N LEU A 31 -6.02 4.36 -2.57
CA LEU A 31 -5.20 4.44 -3.78
C LEU A 31 -3.72 4.16 -3.48
N GLY A 32 -3.18 4.74 -2.39
CA GLY A 32 -1.80 4.53 -1.97
C GLY A 32 -1.50 3.07 -1.62
N MET A 33 -2.40 2.43 -0.86
CA MET A 33 -2.28 1.00 -0.54
C MET A 33 -2.35 0.12 -1.80
N GLY A 34 -3.28 0.41 -2.71
CA GLY A 34 -3.41 -0.32 -3.97
C GLY A 34 -2.16 -0.22 -4.85
N ALA A 35 -1.60 0.99 -4.99
CA ALA A 35 -0.37 1.20 -5.75
C ALA A 35 0.83 0.46 -5.14
N ALA A 36 0.97 0.51 -3.81
CA ALA A 36 2.01 -0.23 -3.10
C ALA A 36 1.86 -1.74 -3.30
N TYR A 37 0.64 -2.27 -3.27
CA TYR A 37 0.34 -3.68 -3.50
C TYR A 37 0.76 -4.13 -4.91
N ILE A 38 0.40 -3.37 -5.94
CA ILE A 38 0.74 -3.69 -7.35
C ILE A 38 2.25 -3.60 -7.59
N SER A 39 2.93 -2.68 -6.91
CA SER A 39 4.37 -2.49 -7.07
C SER A 39 5.21 -3.52 -6.31
N THR A 40 4.61 -4.41 -5.52
CA THR A 40 5.37 -5.46 -4.85
C THR A 40 5.88 -6.48 -5.88
N PRO A 41 7.18 -6.82 -5.83
CA PRO A 41 7.73 -7.82 -6.74
C PRO A 41 7.05 -9.17 -6.50
N SER A 42 6.78 -9.89 -7.59
CA SER A 42 6.23 -11.24 -7.54
C SER A 42 7.36 -12.28 -7.55
N ALA A 43 7.12 -13.47 -6.99
CA ALA A 43 8.08 -14.57 -7.12
C ALA A 43 8.37 -14.87 -8.59
N GLY A 44 9.65 -15.09 -8.92
CA GLY A 44 10.12 -15.29 -10.29
C GLY A 44 10.44 -14.02 -11.07
N GLN A 45 10.14 -12.82 -10.54
CA GLN A 45 10.63 -11.58 -11.15
C GLN A 45 12.15 -11.44 -10.98
N LEU A 46 12.79 -10.90 -12.02
CA LEU A 46 14.21 -10.59 -12.02
C LEU A 46 14.51 -9.55 -10.94
N CYS A 47 15.62 -9.76 -10.23
CA CYS A 47 16.12 -8.82 -9.25
C CYS A 47 17.56 -8.42 -9.61
N SER A 48 17.85 -7.14 -9.48
CA SER A 48 19.15 -6.58 -9.90
C SER A 48 20.22 -6.72 -8.82
N ASP A 49 19.81 -6.86 -7.55
CA ASP A 49 20.69 -6.78 -6.40
C ASP A 49 20.71 -8.11 -5.63
N ARG A 50 21.81 -8.86 -5.76
CA ARG A 50 21.96 -10.19 -5.14
C ARG A 50 21.87 -10.06 -3.62
N ASN A 51 21.17 -10.99 -2.97
CA ASN A 51 20.96 -11.01 -1.52
C ASN A 51 20.06 -9.87 -0.97
N ALA A 52 19.37 -9.13 -1.84
CA ALA A 52 18.30 -8.23 -1.39
C ALA A 52 17.13 -9.04 -0.81
N SER A 53 16.48 -8.48 0.21
CA SER A 53 15.23 -9.01 0.76
C SER A 53 14.10 -8.00 0.56
N THR A 54 12.91 -8.51 0.28
CA THR A 54 11.69 -7.69 0.11
C THR A 54 10.48 -8.45 0.64
N ARG A 55 9.33 -7.79 0.76
CA ARG A 55 8.07 -8.45 1.12
C ARG A 55 7.10 -8.39 -0.03
N ASP A 56 6.37 -9.49 -0.23
CA ASP A 56 5.25 -9.52 -1.15
C ASP A 56 4.04 -8.77 -0.57
N ALA A 57 3.03 -8.63 -1.41
CA ALA A 57 1.74 -8.03 -1.09
C ALA A 57 1.00 -8.71 0.08
N ALA A 58 1.32 -9.98 0.36
CA ALA A 58 0.78 -10.77 1.47
C ALA A 58 1.69 -10.70 2.74
N GLY A 59 2.74 -9.88 2.72
CA GLY A 59 3.69 -9.72 3.83
C GLY A 59 4.72 -10.84 3.94
N ARG A 60 4.79 -11.76 2.98
CA ARG A 60 5.78 -12.86 2.97
C ARG A 60 7.12 -12.33 2.48
N THR A 61 8.18 -12.64 3.22
CA THR A 61 9.54 -12.24 2.86
C THR A 61 10.05 -13.07 1.69
N MET A 62 10.59 -12.39 0.68
CA MET A 62 11.28 -12.96 -0.47
C MET A 62 12.73 -12.51 -0.48
N TRP A 63 13.59 -13.35 -1.04
CA TRP A 63 15.01 -13.15 -1.17
C TRP A 63 15.40 -13.19 -2.64
N CYS A 64 16.31 -12.31 -3.03
CA CYS A 64 16.88 -12.29 -4.37
C CYS A 64 18.03 -13.30 -4.46
N ASN A 65 17.75 -14.47 -5.02
CA ASN A 65 18.72 -15.54 -5.19
C ASN A 65 18.87 -15.93 -6.66
N PRO A 66 20.09 -16.33 -7.11
CA PRO A 66 20.28 -16.90 -8.44
C PRO A 66 19.40 -18.13 -8.60
N SER A 67 18.71 -18.23 -9.74
CA SER A 67 17.98 -19.45 -10.12
C SER A 67 18.60 -20.06 -11.37
N THR A 68 18.76 -21.38 -11.35
CA THR A 68 19.19 -22.15 -12.52
C THR A 68 18.13 -22.12 -13.61
N SER A 69 16.84 -22.00 -13.25
CA SER A 69 15.73 -21.89 -14.20
C SER A 69 15.68 -20.54 -14.94
N SER A 70 16.34 -19.50 -14.44
CA SER A 70 16.39 -18.17 -15.05
C SER A 70 17.69 -17.91 -15.83
N GLY A 71 18.42 -18.96 -16.23
CA GLY A 71 19.68 -18.83 -16.95
C GLY A 71 20.80 -18.18 -16.12
N GLY A 72 20.76 -18.34 -14.79
CA GLY A 72 21.74 -17.76 -13.86
C GLY A 72 21.42 -16.33 -13.41
N ALA A 73 20.33 -15.74 -13.88
CA ALA A 73 19.85 -14.44 -13.38
C ALA A 73 19.29 -14.58 -11.96
N ALA A 74 19.44 -13.53 -11.15
CA ALA A 74 18.85 -13.51 -9.82
C ALA A 74 17.34 -13.21 -9.93
N VAL A 75 16.54 -13.98 -9.18
CA VAL A 75 15.09 -13.83 -9.14
C VAL A 75 14.60 -13.80 -7.70
N TRP A 76 13.45 -13.17 -7.48
CA TRP A 76 12.76 -13.20 -6.19
C TRP A 76 12.23 -14.59 -5.91
N GLN A 77 12.64 -15.17 -4.79
CA GLN A 77 12.22 -16.48 -4.32
C GLN A 77 11.74 -16.36 -2.88
N TYR A 78 10.68 -17.08 -2.50
CA TYR A 78 10.27 -17.14 -1.10
C TYR A 78 11.35 -17.85 -0.29
N ALA A 79 11.59 -17.35 0.94
CA ALA A 79 12.39 -18.12 1.88
C ALA A 79 11.72 -19.48 2.07
N ALA A 80 12.45 -20.57 1.83
CA ALA A 80 11.98 -21.89 2.23
C ALA A 80 11.77 -21.82 3.75
N GLY A 81 10.53 -21.97 4.20
CA GLY A 81 10.24 -22.13 5.62
C GLY A 81 11.08 -23.29 6.11
N SER A 82 12.00 -23.00 7.03
CA SER A 82 12.76 -24.00 7.78
C SER A 82 11.82 -24.79 8.68
#